data_AF-A0A7C0ZG67-F1
#
_entry.id   AF-A0A7C0ZG67-F1
#
_cell.length_a   1.000
_cell.length_b   1.000
_cell.length_c   1.000
_cell.angle_alpha   90.00
_cell.angle_beta   90.00
_cell.angle_gamma   90.00
#
_symmetry.space_group_name_H-M   'P 1'
#
loop_
_entity.id
_entity.type
_entity.pdbx_description
1 polymer ?
#
loop_
_entity_poly.entity_id
_entity_poly.type
_entity_poly.pdbx_seq_one_letter_code
_entity_poly.pdbx_strand_id
1 'polypeptide(L)'
;REKILFPLVASIIIALLVPSVIPLMGMFMLGNLMKESGVVGRLSETAQGALMNIATIFLGVSVGATMYADNFLSWKPLFIFTLGLLDFTVCTMGGIFTVKIMNLFLKEKINPLIGSAGVSAVPMAARVSQFMGQKYDKTNYLLMHAMGPNLAGVIGSAAAAGMFIAMFD
;
A
#
# COMPACT_ATOMS: atom_id res chain seq x y z
N ARG A 1 -12.73 15.06 -12.70
CA ARG A 1 -13.12 15.91 -11.55
C ARG A 1 -13.10 15.13 -10.25
N GLU A 2 -13.77 13.96 -10.18
CA GLU A 2 -13.76 13.09 -8.98
C GLU A 2 -12.34 12.71 -8.51
N LYS A 3 -11.44 12.33 -9.44
CA LYS A 3 -10.03 12.02 -9.10
C LYS A 3 -9.24 13.16 -8.45
N ILE A 4 -9.61 14.42 -8.73
CA ILE A 4 -8.98 15.61 -8.13
C ILE A 4 -9.58 15.91 -6.75
N LEU A 5 -10.88 15.66 -6.58
CA LEU A 5 -11.58 15.84 -5.31
C LEU A 5 -11.23 14.75 -4.30
N PHE A 6 -10.98 13.52 -4.75
CA PHE A 6 -10.62 12.40 -3.89
C PHE A 6 -9.51 12.71 -2.88
N PRO A 7 -8.31 13.18 -3.28
CA PRO A 7 -7.24 13.49 -2.32
C PRO A 7 -7.60 14.60 -1.33
N LEU A 8 -8.38 15.60 -1.75
CA LEU A 8 -8.81 16.70 -0.87
C LEU A 8 -9.82 16.21 0.18
N VAL A 9 -10.86 15.51 -0.26
CA VAL A 9 -11.91 14.98 0.62
C VAL A 9 -11.33 13.93 1.55
N ALA A 10 -10.50 13.01 1.04
CA ALA A 10 -9.83 12.00 1.86
C ALA A 10 -8.94 12.64 2.93
N SER A 11 -8.16 13.66 2.57
CA SER A 11 -7.29 14.36 3.53
C SER A 11 -8.09 15.05 4.63
N ILE A 12 -9.21 15.70 4.30
CA ILE A 12 -10.09 16.35 5.29
C ILE A 12 -10.70 15.31 6.24
N ILE A 13 -11.21 14.20 5.69
CA ILE A 13 -11.80 13.12 6.49
C ILE A 13 -10.76 12.51 7.43
N ILE A 14 -9.55 12.23 6.94
CA ILE A 14 -8.47 11.67 7.76
C ILE A 14 -8.04 12.67 8.84
N ALA A 15 -7.95 13.96 8.51
CA ALA A 15 -7.60 14.99 9.47
C ALA A 15 -8.63 15.14 10.60
N LEU A 16 -9.92 14.92 10.31
CA LEU A 16 -10.98 14.97 11.31
C LEU A 16 -11.05 13.71 12.17
N LEU A 17 -10.79 12.53 11.59
CA LEU A 17 -10.91 11.25 12.30
C LEU A 17 -9.66 10.91 13.11
N VAL A 18 -8.47 11.06 12.51
CA VAL A 18 -7.21 10.62 13.12
C VAL A 18 -6.08 11.61 12.76
N PRO A 19 -5.92 12.70 13.54
CA PRO A 19 -4.94 13.74 13.26
C PRO A 19 -3.48 13.23 13.19
N SER A 20 -3.14 12.20 13.95
CA SER A 20 -1.80 11.58 13.94
C SER A 20 -1.43 10.95 12.59
N VAL A 21 -2.41 10.61 11.75
CA VAL A 21 -2.21 10.01 10.43
C VAL A 21 -1.92 11.09 9.36
N ILE A 22 -2.19 12.37 9.66
CA ILE A 22 -2.04 13.49 8.70
C ILE A 22 -0.65 13.57 8.06
N PRO A 23 0.48 13.43 8.77
CA PRO A 23 1.79 13.55 8.15
C PRO A 23 2.04 12.49 7.05
N LEU A 24 1.54 11.27 7.25
CA LEU A 24 1.67 10.17 6.31
C LEU A 24 0.68 10.30 5.15
N MET A 25 -0.62 10.34 5.47
CA MET A 25 -1.68 10.33 4.48
C MET A 25 -1.80 11.66 3.73
N GLY A 26 -1.52 12.78 4.39
CA GLY A 26 -1.53 14.10 3.77
C GLY A 26 -0.44 14.22 2.70
N MET A 27 0.77 13.76 2.97
CA MET A 27 1.86 13.75 1.98
C MET A 27 1.57 12.79 0.82
N PHE A 28 0.96 11.63 1.10
CA PHE A 28 0.50 10.70 0.06
C PHE A 28 -0.57 11.34 -0.85
N MET A 29 -1.58 11.98 -0.26
CA MET A 29 -2.66 12.63 -1.01
C MET A 29 -2.19 13.89 -1.74
N LEU A 30 -1.18 14.60 -1.22
CA LEU A 30 -0.52 15.69 -1.93
C LEU A 30 0.13 15.20 -3.23
N GLY A 31 0.87 14.09 -3.18
CA GLY A 31 1.44 13.47 -4.38
C GLY A 31 0.37 13.06 -5.40
N ASN A 32 -0.76 12.52 -4.92
CA ASN A 32 -1.91 12.20 -5.76
C ASN A 32 -2.54 13.46 -6.40
N LEU A 33 -2.71 14.53 -5.63
CA LEU A 33 -3.23 15.81 -6.13
C LEU A 33 -2.31 16.41 -7.19
N MET A 34 -0.99 16.40 -6.98
CA MET A 34 -0.02 16.89 -7.98
C MET A 34 -0.14 16.14 -9.31
N LYS A 35 -0.35 14.82 -9.25
CA LYS A 35 -0.53 13.98 -10.43
C LYS A 35 -1.87 14.23 -11.14
N GLU A 36 -2.97 14.29 -10.39
CA GLU A 36 -4.32 14.40 -10.94
C GLU A 36 -4.71 15.85 -11.30
N SER A 37 -4.04 16.86 -10.73
CA SER A 37 -4.34 18.27 -10.99
C SER A 37 -3.95 18.72 -12.40
N GLY A 38 -2.99 18.07 -13.06
CA GLY A 38 -2.57 18.36 -14.45
C GLY A 38 -1.88 19.71 -14.69
N VAL A 39 -1.94 20.66 -13.75
CA VAL A 39 -1.34 22.00 -13.89
C VAL A 39 0.08 22.10 -13.34
N VAL A 40 0.50 21.12 -12.52
CA VAL A 40 1.82 21.09 -11.87
C VAL A 40 2.72 19.97 -12.43
N GLY A 41 2.71 19.77 -13.75
CA GLY A 41 3.45 18.69 -14.43
C GLY A 41 4.94 18.63 -14.05
N ARG A 42 5.65 19.76 -14.12
CA ARG A 42 7.08 19.87 -13.73
C ARG A 42 7.33 19.40 -12.30
N LEU A 43 6.45 19.75 -11.37
CA LEU A 43 6.56 19.36 -9.97
C LEU A 43 6.26 17.86 -9.78
N SER A 44 5.21 17.34 -10.44
CA SER A 44 4.86 15.92 -10.38
C SER A 44 5.97 15.03 -10.96
N GLU A 45 6.56 15.41 -12.10
CA GLU A 45 7.67 14.68 -12.71
C GLU A 45 8.93 14.72 -11.84
N THR A 46 9.26 15.89 -11.28
CA THR A 46 10.40 16.03 -10.37
C THR A 46 10.20 15.20 -9.10
N ALA A 47 8.99 15.20 -8.53
CA ALA A 47 8.64 14.44 -7.34
C ALA A 47 8.76 12.92 -7.55
N GLN A 48 8.20 12.40 -8.65
CA GLN A 48 8.22 10.96 -8.97
C GLN A 48 9.57 10.47 -9.51
N GLY A 49 10.40 11.37 -10.06
CA GLY A 49 11.71 11.04 -10.61
C GLY A 49 12.84 11.42 -9.67
N ALA A 50 13.44 12.59 -9.92
CA ALA A 50 14.68 13.02 -9.29
C ALA A 50 14.60 13.09 -7.76
N LEU A 51 13.53 13.69 -7.21
CA LEU A 51 13.38 13.85 -5.77
C LEU A 51 13.22 12.50 -5.06
N MET A 52 12.39 11.61 -5.60
CA MET A 52 12.22 10.24 -5.06
C MET A 52 13.54 9.47 -5.08
N ASN A 53 14.30 9.54 -6.17
CA ASN A 53 15.60 8.86 -6.27
C ASN A 53 16.61 9.39 -5.25
N ILE A 54 16.72 10.72 -5.10
CA ILE A 54 17.62 11.34 -4.11
C ILE A 54 17.22 10.95 -2.68
N ALA A 55 15.93 11.07 -2.34
CA ALA A 55 15.42 10.70 -1.02
C ALA A 55 15.63 9.20 -0.73
N THR A 56 15.46 8.34 -1.74
CA THR A 56 15.67 6.89 -1.60
C THR A 56 17.13 6.55 -1.32
N ILE A 57 18.08 7.24 -1.97
CA ILE A 57 19.51 7.06 -1.70
C ILE A 57 19.82 7.44 -0.26
N PHE A 58 19.38 8.62 0.19
CA PHE A 58 19.64 9.06 1.56
C PHE A 58 18.97 8.17 2.60
N LEU A 59 17.74 7.72 2.36
CA LEU A 59 17.04 6.78 3.24
C LEU A 59 17.78 5.45 3.29
N GLY A 60 18.21 4.91 2.15
CA GLY A 60 18.96 3.65 2.08
C GLY A 60 20.29 3.72 2.83
N VAL A 61 21.05 4.80 2.65
CA VAL A 61 22.31 5.02 3.39
C VAL A 61 22.05 5.19 4.89
N SER A 62 21.01 5.94 5.28
CA SER A 62 20.68 6.17 6.70
C SER A 62 20.23 4.88 7.39
N VAL A 63 19.40 4.06 6.74
CA VAL A 63 18.97 2.75 7.25
C VAL A 63 20.14 1.76 7.29
N GLY A 64 21.03 1.78 6.28
CA GLY A 64 22.24 0.96 6.29
C GLY A 64 23.20 1.35 7.41
N ALA A 65 23.33 2.64 7.70
CA ALA A 65 24.19 3.16 8.76
C ALA A 65 23.73 2.75 10.17
N THR A 66 22.46 2.38 10.37
CA THR A 66 21.95 1.90 11.66
C THR A 66 22.09 0.39 11.86
N MET A 67 22.58 -0.36 10.85
CA MET A 67 22.84 -1.81 10.94
C MET A 67 24.17 -2.13 11.63
N TYR A 68 24.28 -1.79 12.91
CA TYR A 68 25.42 -2.22 13.74
C TYR A 68 25.45 -3.74 13.90
N ALA A 69 26.65 -4.33 13.85
CA ALA A 69 26.84 -5.78 13.92
C ALA A 69 26.16 -6.41 15.14
N ASP A 70 26.27 -5.79 16.31
CA ASP A 70 25.71 -6.30 17.57
C ASP A 70 24.17 -6.34 17.58
N ASN A 71 23.53 -5.43 16.84
CA ASN A 71 22.07 -5.38 16.71
C ASN A 71 21.57 -6.30 15.58
N PHE A 72 22.31 -6.37 14.47
CA PHE A 72 21.92 -7.12 13.28
C PHE A 72 22.19 -8.63 13.39
N LEU A 73 23.34 -9.03 13.95
CA LEU A 73 23.70 -10.44 14.18
C LEU A 73 23.13 -10.96 15.51
N SER A 74 21.93 -10.51 15.87
CA SER A 74 21.22 -10.97 17.07
C SER A 74 20.01 -11.84 16.68
N TRP A 75 19.44 -12.54 17.67
CA TRP A 75 18.24 -13.36 17.44
C TRP A 75 17.00 -12.52 17.08
N LYS A 76 16.99 -11.22 17.44
CA LYS A 76 15.83 -10.34 17.25
C LYS A 76 15.51 -10.07 15.77
N PRO A 77 16.45 -9.65 14.90
CA PRO A 77 16.20 -9.51 13.47
C PRO A 77 15.67 -10.78 12.82
N LEU A 78 16.24 -11.95 13.13
CA LEU A 78 15.79 -13.22 12.57
C LEU A 78 14.33 -13.52 12.92
N PHE A 79 13.94 -13.23 14.15
CA PHE A 79 12.56 -13.32 14.60
C PHE A 79 11.64 -12.35 13.85
N ILE A 80 12.05 -11.09 13.68
CA ILE A 80 11.29 -10.08 12.91
C ILE A 80 11.10 -10.52 11.45
N PHE A 81 12.15 -11.05 10.80
CA PHE A 81 12.04 -11.56 9.43
C PHE A 81 11.04 -12.72 9.31
N THR A 82 11.06 -13.64 10.28
CA THR A 82 10.13 -14.78 10.29
C THR A 82 8.70 -14.33 10.55
N LEU A 83 8.48 -13.39 11.48
CA LEU A 83 7.17 -12.77 11.70
C LEU A 83 6.68 -12.06 10.44
N GLY A 84 7.53 -11.34 9.71
CA GLY A 84 7.17 -10.69 8.45
C GLY A 84 6.73 -11.68 7.37
N LEU A 85 7.40 -12.84 7.25
CA LEU A 85 6.98 -13.89 6.32
C LEU A 85 5.61 -14.46 6.69
N LEU A 86 5.38 -14.72 7.97
CA LEU A 86 4.08 -15.20 8.45
C LEU A 86 2.99 -14.14 8.26
N ASP A 87 3.28 -12.87 8.52
CA ASP A 87 2.37 -11.75 8.30
C ASP A 87 1.88 -11.69 6.86
N PHE A 88 2.78 -11.81 5.87
CA PHE A 88 2.37 -11.84 4.46
C PHE A 88 1.42 -13.00 4.14
N THR A 89 1.63 -14.18 4.74
CA THR A 89 0.72 -15.31 4.53
C THR A 89 -0.66 -15.06 5.15
N VAL A 90 -0.71 -14.50 6.36
CA VAL A 90 -1.95 -14.17 7.07
C VAL A 90 -2.71 -13.06 6.33
N CYS A 91 -2.03 -12.00 5.91
CA CYS A 91 -2.61 -10.92 5.12
C CYS A 91 -3.18 -11.41 3.79
N THR A 92 -2.45 -12.28 3.08
CA THR A 92 -2.92 -12.85 1.80
C THR A 92 -4.14 -13.74 2.00
N MET A 93 -4.11 -14.64 2.99
CA MET A 93 -5.25 -15.50 3.33
C MET A 93 -6.46 -14.68 3.79
N GLY A 94 -6.24 -13.68 4.63
CA GLY A 94 -7.27 -12.77 5.13
C GLY A 94 -7.94 -12.00 4.00
N GLY A 95 -7.17 -11.49 3.04
CA GLY A 95 -7.69 -10.82 1.84
C GLY A 95 -8.58 -11.73 1.00
N ILE A 96 -8.13 -12.96 0.72
CA ILE A 96 -8.93 -13.96 -0.02
C ILE A 96 -10.19 -14.34 0.75
N PHE A 97 -10.08 -14.55 2.06
CA PHE A 97 -11.20 -14.95 2.91
C PHE A 97 -12.26 -13.84 2.99
N THR A 98 -11.84 -12.58 3.09
CA THR A 98 -12.73 -11.42 3.06
C THR A 98 -13.54 -11.38 1.77
N VAL A 99 -12.91 -11.59 0.62
CA VAL A 99 -13.63 -11.64 -0.66
C VAL A 99 -14.60 -12.83 -0.71
N LYS A 100 -14.22 -13.99 -0.18
CA LYS A 100 -15.14 -15.14 -0.09
C LYS A 100 -16.36 -14.85 0.79
N ILE A 101 -16.18 -14.16 1.92
CA ILE A 101 -17.30 -13.71 2.76
C ILE A 101 -18.17 -12.71 2.02
N MET A 102 -17.58 -11.70 1.37
CA MET A 102 -18.32 -10.71 0.60
C MET A 102 -19.18 -11.37 -0.50
N ASN A 103 -18.64 -12.40 -1.16
CA ASN A 103 -19.35 -13.16 -2.18
C ASN A 103 -20.57 -13.96 -1.68
N LEU A 104 -20.76 -14.12 -0.37
CA LEU A 104 -21.97 -14.72 0.18
C LEU A 104 -23.17 -13.76 0.11
N PHE A 105 -22.91 -12.45 0.12
CA PHE A 105 -23.95 -11.41 0.17
C PHE A 105 -24.07 -10.62 -1.14
N LEU A 106 -23.03 -10.62 -1.98
CA LEU A 106 -23.00 -9.88 -3.24
C LEU A 106 -23.75 -10.61 -4.36
N LYS A 107 -24.54 -9.86 -5.13
CA LYS A 107 -25.18 -10.34 -6.37
C LYS A 107 -24.15 -10.61 -7.46
N GLU A 108 -23.20 -9.70 -7.63
CA GLU A 108 -22.06 -9.86 -8.53
C GLU A 108 -20.84 -10.34 -7.75
N LYS A 109 -20.39 -11.56 -8.05
CA LYS A 109 -19.30 -12.19 -7.31
C LYS A 109 -17.95 -11.64 -7.76
N ILE A 110 -17.11 -11.30 -6.78
CA ILE A 110 -15.75 -10.83 -6.98
C ILE A 110 -14.82 -12.05 -7.05
N ASN A 111 -13.84 -12.03 -7.95
CA ASN A 111 -12.84 -13.10 -8.00
C ASN A 111 -11.98 -13.10 -6.71
N PRO A 112 -11.92 -14.21 -5.93
CA PRO A 112 -11.11 -14.28 -4.71
C PRO A 112 -9.62 -13.99 -4.91
N LEU A 113 -9.07 -14.19 -6.12
CA LEU A 113 -7.69 -13.83 -6.47
C LEU A 113 -7.43 -12.32 -6.40
N ILE A 114 -8.48 -11.50 -6.50
CA ILE A 114 -8.37 -10.05 -6.30
C ILE A 114 -8.10 -9.72 -4.83
N GLY A 115 -8.57 -10.57 -3.90
CA GLY A 115 -8.34 -10.42 -2.46
C GLY A 115 -6.87 -10.51 -2.07
N SER A 116 -6.08 -11.39 -2.72
CA SER A 116 -4.63 -11.46 -2.48
C SER A 116 -3.87 -10.22 -2.95
N ALA A 117 -4.43 -9.45 -3.88
CA ALA A 117 -3.83 -8.20 -4.32
C ALA A 117 -3.95 -7.06 -3.29
N GLY A 118 -4.69 -7.26 -2.19
CA GLY A 118 -4.81 -6.29 -1.11
C GLY A 118 -3.53 -6.07 -0.29
N VAL A 119 -2.54 -6.98 -0.41
CA VAL A 119 -1.21 -6.76 0.15
C VAL A 119 -0.55 -5.59 -0.58
N SER A 120 -0.12 -4.58 0.17
CA SER A 120 0.32 -3.26 -0.33
C SER A 120 1.66 -3.23 -1.09
N ALA A 121 1.99 -4.29 -1.84
CA ALA A 121 3.16 -4.39 -2.69
C ALA A 121 2.83 -3.91 -4.12
N VAL A 122 2.86 -2.60 -4.32
CA VAL A 122 2.54 -1.97 -5.61
C VAL A 122 3.73 -2.04 -6.57
N PRO A 123 3.55 -2.38 -7.86
CA PRO A 123 2.37 -2.99 -8.50
C PRO A 123 2.42 -4.54 -8.47
N MET A 124 3.41 -5.14 -7.81
CA MET A 124 3.71 -6.57 -7.93
C MET A 124 2.62 -7.50 -7.37
N ALA A 125 1.94 -7.17 -6.27
CA ALA A 125 0.85 -8.01 -5.73
C ALA A 125 -0.30 -8.19 -6.74
N ALA A 126 -0.64 -7.13 -7.46
CA ALA A 126 -1.64 -7.19 -8.54
C ALA A 126 -1.12 -8.00 -9.74
N ARG A 127 0.16 -7.90 -10.08
CA ARG A 127 0.80 -8.72 -11.14
C ARG A 127 0.87 -10.21 -10.78
N VAL A 128 1.15 -10.55 -9.53
CA VAL A 128 1.14 -11.94 -9.06
C VAL A 128 -0.28 -12.51 -9.14
N SER A 129 -1.28 -11.73 -8.75
CA SER A 129 -2.69 -12.13 -8.86
C SER A 129 -3.12 -12.32 -10.33
N GLN A 130 -2.67 -11.44 -11.24
CA GLN A 130 -2.83 -11.61 -12.69
C GLN A 130 -2.17 -12.89 -13.20
N PHE A 131 -0.91 -13.12 -12.85
CA PHE A 131 -0.14 -14.29 -13.28
C PHE A 131 -0.82 -15.59 -12.81
N MET A 132 -1.28 -15.63 -11.56
CA MET A 132 -2.01 -16.77 -11.04
C MET A 132 -3.35 -16.96 -11.72
N GLY A 133 -4.11 -15.90 -11.99
CA GLY A 133 -5.36 -16.00 -12.76
C GLY A 133 -5.16 -16.53 -14.17
N GLN A 134 -4.11 -16.09 -14.86
CA GLN A 134 -3.76 -16.55 -16.20
C GLN A 134 -3.35 -18.03 -16.27
N LYS A 135 -2.89 -18.62 -15.16
CA LYS A 135 -2.65 -20.07 -15.08
C LYS A 135 -3.95 -20.88 -15.15
N TYR A 136 -5.04 -20.35 -14.60
CA TYR A 136 -6.35 -21.00 -14.62
C TYR A 136 -7.13 -20.67 -15.89
N ASP A 137 -7.07 -19.40 -16.34
CA ASP A 137 -7.74 -18.94 -17.56
C ASP A 137 -6.92 -17.83 -18.24
N LYS A 138 -6.40 -18.12 -19.44
CA LYS A 138 -5.57 -17.20 -20.22
C LYS A 138 -6.32 -15.94 -20.70
N THR A 139 -7.65 -15.97 -20.72
CA THR A 139 -8.49 -14.85 -21.12
C THR A 139 -8.91 -13.96 -19.94
N ASN A 140 -8.63 -14.38 -18.71
CA ASN A 140 -9.01 -13.66 -17.49
C ASN A 140 -7.96 -12.62 -17.09
N TYR A 141 -8.22 -11.35 -17.41
CA TYR A 141 -7.34 -10.22 -17.07
C TYR A 141 -7.81 -9.52 -15.79
N LEU A 142 -7.08 -9.76 -14.71
CA LEU A 142 -7.31 -9.26 -13.35
C LEU A 142 -6.55 -7.98 -13.02
N LEU A 143 -5.46 -7.66 -13.74
CA LEU A 143 -4.53 -6.59 -13.35
C LEU A 143 -5.24 -5.25 -13.09
N MET A 144 -6.13 -4.83 -14.01
CA MET A 144 -6.85 -3.56 -13.88
C MET A 144 -7.80 -3.53 -12.67
N HIS A 145 -8.42 -4.66 -12.34
CA HIS A 145 -9.31 -4.78 -11.18
C HIS A 145 -8.54 -4.95 -9.87
N ALA A 146 -7.42 -5.68 -9.89
CA ALA A 146 -6.56 -5.96 -8.75
C ALA A 146 -5.77 -4.73 -8.26
N MET A 147 -5.59 -3.72 -9.11
CA MET A 147 -4.95 -2.45 -8.71
C MET A 147 -5.77 -1.67 -7.68
N GLY A 148 -7.11 -1.81 -7.67
CA GLY A 148 -7.96 -1.15 -6.69
C GLY A 148 -7.65 -1.59 -5.26
N PRO A 149 -7.78 -2.89 -4.92
CA PRO A 149 -7.41 -3.42 -3.61
C PRO A 149 -5.94 -3.19 -3.25
N ASN A 150 -5.02 -3.22 -4.21
CA ASN A 150 -3.61 -2.96 -3.94
C ASN A 150 -3.38 -1.52 -3.45
N LEU A 151 -4.03 -0.53 -4.09
CA LEU A 151 -4.00 0.86 -3.63
C LEU A 151 -4.71 1.02 -2.27
N ALA A 152 -5.84 0.34 -2.08
CA ALA A 152 -6.54 0.34 -0.80
C ALA A 152 -5.67 -0.22 0.34
N GLY A 153 -4.85 -1.24 0.06
CA GLY A 153 -3.86 -1.78 0.99
C GLY A 153 -2.84 -0.73 1.43
N VAL A 154 -2.28 0.06 0.50
CA VAL A 154 -1.32 1.13 0.85
C VAL A 154 -1.95 2.16 1.80
N ILE A 155 -3.20 2.56 1.51
CA ILE A 155 -3.96 3.49 2.35
C ILE A 155 -4.26 2.87 3.72
N GLY A 156 -4.68 1.60 3.75
CA GLY A 156 -4.97 0.86 4.97
C GLY A 156 -3.76 0.71 5.89
N SER A 157 -2.60 0.39 5.34
CA SER A 157 -1.34 0.27 6.11
C SER A 157 -0.93 1.60 6.73
N ALA A 158 -1.05 2.71 5.99
CA ALA A 158 -0.75 4.04 6.52
C ALA A 158 -1.74 4.47 7.62
N ALA A 159 -3.03 4.13 7.48
CA ALA A 159 -4.04 4.37 8.50
C ALA A 159 -3.77 3.55 9.77
N ALA A 160 -3.45 2.25 9.63
CA ALA A 160 -3.08 1.40 10.76
C ALA A 160 -1.82 1.92 11.48
N ALA A 161 -0.80 2.32 10.72
CA ALA A 161 0.42 2.89 11.28
C ALA A 161 0.13 4.16 12.10
N GLY A 162 -0.68 5.10 11.57
CA GLY A 162 -1.00 6.32 12.32
C GLY A 162 -1.94 6.09 13.50
N MET A 163 -2.77 5.03 13.49
CA MET A 163 -3.51 4.60 14.67
C MET A 163 -2.57 4.06 15.75
N PHE A 164 -1.58 3.24 15.38
CA PHE A 164 -0.55 2.78 16.33
C PHE A 164 0.25 3.95 16.90
N ILE A 165 0.61 4.94 16.09
CA ILE A 165 1.26 6.17 16.57
C ILE A 165 0.37 6.86 17.60
N ALA A 166 -0.92 7.11 17.30
CA ALA A 166 -1.84 7.73 18.27
C ALA A 166 -2.10 6.90 19.55
N MET A 167 -1.84 5.60 19.53
CA MET A 167 -2.02 4.75 20.70
C MET A 167 -0.77 4.66 21.57
N PHE A 168 0.42 4.86 20.98
CA PHE A 168 1.71 4.70 21.64
C PHE A 168 2.46 6.03 21.87
N ASP A 169 2.02 7.13 21.26
CA ASP A 169 2.33 8.52 21.65
C ASP A 169 1.35 9.02 22.73
#